data_AF-A0A7W8EHE1-F1
#
_entry.id   AF-A0A7W8EHE1-F1
#
_cell.length_a   1.000
_cell.length_b   1.000
_cell.length_c   1.000
_cell.angle_alpha   90.00
_cell.angle_beta   90.00
_cell.angle_gamma   90.00
#
_symmetry.space_group_name_H-M   'P 1'
#
loop_
_entity.id
_entity.type
_entity.pdbx_description
1 polymer ?
#
loop_
_entity_poly.entity_id
_entity_poly.type
_entity_poly.pdbx_seq_one_letter_code
_entity_poly.pdbx_strand_id
1 'polypeptide(L)'
;MKAIIRWVVPALVLLGFAIFYNDRAGKSEPDFTMAEVKVVEGIVATSDISRTQVGSGNRQTSRVDYTLTLTGRPQNVSFRLDTTPRGGVKAGMRVRLEILEDAEAAFTSATRYPDGSNKIHAVGAVLDGKPVYTAAEYVARSESAASGNGRIALIFLLLGLTWGAVVYFVKIRPFVRSTKADW
;
A
#
# COMPACT_ATOMS: atom_id res chain seq x y z
N MET A 1 -12.99 43.19 9.49
CA MET A 1 -12.74 41.76 9.82
C MET A 1 -13.39 40.77 8.86
N LYS A 2 -14.72 40.75 8.65
CA LYS A 2 -15.41 39.77 7.76
C LYS A 2 -14.86 39.71 6.31
N ALA A 3 -14.37 40.82 5.78
CA ALA A 3 -13.77 40.86 4.44
C ALA A 3 -12.45 40.08 4.36
N ILE A 4 -11.55 40.19 5.34
CA ILE A 4 -10.24 39.51 5.31
C ILE A 4 -10.41 37.99 5.40
N ILE A 5 -11.35 37.51 6.21
CA ILE A 5 -11.65 36.08 6.37
C ILE A 5 -11.98 35.44 5.02
N ARG A 6 -12.81 36.08 4.20
CA ARG A 6 -13.16 35.58 2.85
C ARG A 6 -11.96 35.43 1.92
N TRP A 7 -10.92 36.23 2.11
CA TRP A 7 -9.69 36.15 1.33
C TRP A 7 -8.72 35.09 1.87
N VAL A 8 -8.78 34.75 3.16
CA VAL A 8 -7.93 33.73 3.78
C VAL A 8 -8.46 32.31 3.55
N VAL A 9 -9.79 32.13 3.45
CA VAL A 9 -10.42 30.81 3.27
C VAL A 9 -9.83 30.01 2.10
N PRO A 10 -9.61 30.56 0.89
CA PRO A 10 -9.00 29.80 -0.21
C PRO A 10 -7.61 29.25 0.12
N ALA A 11 -6.74 30.04 0.80
CA ALA A 11 -5.43 29.54 1.23
C ALA A 11 -5.55 28.39 2.24
N LEU A 12 -6.50 28.48 3.18
CA LEU A 12 -6.74 27.40 4.14
C LEU A 12 -7.27 26.13 3.48
N VAL A 13 -8.14 26.26 2.47
CA VAL A 13 -8.63 25.12 1.69
C VAL A 13 -7.49 24.45 0.93
N LEU A 14 -6.65 25.23 0.24
CA LEU A 14 -5.47 24.71 -0.47
C LEU A 14 -4.48 24.02 0.49
N LEU A 15 -4.25 24.61 1.67
CA LEU A 15 -3.42 24.00 2.70
C LEU A 15 -4.02 22.68 3.21
N GLY A 16 -5.35 22.62 3.39
CA GLY A 16 -6.06 21.39 3.76
C GLY A 16 -5.88 20.28 2.73
N PHE A 17 -5.98 20.60 1.43
CA PHE A 17 -5.69 19.65 0.36
C PHE A 17 -4.22 19.21 0.36
N ALA A 18 -3.28 20.13 0.59
CA ALA A 18 -1.87 19.78 0.69
C ALA A 18 -1.61 18.74 1.78
N ILE A 19 -2.17 18.97 2.98
CA ILE A 19 -2.06 18.04 4.11
C ILE A 19 -2.71 16.69 3.78
N PHE A 20 -3.92 16.71 3.19
CA PHE A 20 -4.64 15.50 2.81
C PHE A 20 -3.85 14.65 1.81
N TYR A 21 -3.31 15.24 0.75
CA TYR A 21 -2.54 14.51 -0.25
C TYR A 21 -1.18 14.06 0.29
N ASN A 22 -0.58 14.79 1.23
CA ASN A 22 0.64 14.36 1.91
C ASN A 22 0.40 13.11 2.79
N ASP A 23 -0.70 13.09 3.55
CA ASP A 23 -1.11 11.90 4.32
C ASP A 23 -1.40 10.71 3.39
N ARG A 24 -2.05 10.94 2.24
CA ARG A 24 -2.25 9.92 1.21
C ARG A 24 -0.94 9.41 0.61
N ALA A 25 0.05 10.28 0.42
CA ALA A 25 1.37 9.89 -0.08
C ALA A 25 2.04 8.89 0.87
N GLY A 26 2.13 9.20 2.16
CA GLY A 26 2.71 8.31 3.17
C GLY A 26 1.97 6.98 3.29
N LYS A 27 0.63 6.99 3.21
CA LYS A 27 -0.18 5.75 3.20
C LYS A 27 -0.07 4.93 1.92
N SER A 28 0.52 5.46 0.86
CA SER A 28 0.74 4.76 -0.40
C SER A 28 2.16 4.24 -0.56
N GLU A 29 3.05 4.52 0.40
CA GLU A 29 4.41 3.98 0.37
C GLU A 29 4.36 2.45 0.43
N PRO A 30 5.27 1.76 -0.27
CA PRO A 30 5.31 0.30 -0.24
C PRO A 30 5.69 -0.18 1.17
N ASP A 31 5.03 -1.24 1.63
CA ASP A 31 5.30 -1.82 2.97
C ASP A 31 6.66 -2.53 3.07
N PHE A 32 7.33 -2.76 1.94
CA PHE A 32 8.61 -3.46 1.84
C PHE A 32 9.40 -2.98 0.62
N THR A 33 10.71 -3.21 0.62
CA THR A 33 11.58 -2.94 -0.53
C THR A 33 11.89 -4.20 -1.34
N MET A 34 12.27 -4.05 -2.62
CA MET A 34 12.65 -5.20 -3.46
C MET A 34 13.86 -5.98 -2.94
N ALA A 35 14.72 -5.37 -2.12
CA ALA A 35 15.88 -6.04 -1.54
C ALA A 35 15.50 -7.06 -0.45
N GLU A 36 14.32 -6.91 0.15
CA GLU A 36 13.79 -7.81 1.19
C GLU A 36 13.09 -9.04 0.59
N VAL A 37 12.76 -8.99 -0.71
CA VAL A 37 12.03 -10.04 -1.40
C VAL A 37 12.93 -11.25 -1.64
N LYS A 38 12.54 -12.37 -1.05
CA LYS A 38 13.13 -13.70 -1.27
C LYS A 38 12.28 -14.48 -2.27
N VAL A 39 12.91 -15.42 -2.96
CA VAL A 39 12.25 -16.25 -3.99
C VAL A 39 12.23 -17.71 -3.55
N VAL A 40 11.05 -18.33 -3.63
CA VAL A 40 10.86 -19.77 -3.43
C VAL A 40 10.31 -20.37 -4.71
N GLU A 41 11.05 -21.33 -5.27
CA GLU A 41 10.64 -22.07 -6.45
C GLU A 41 10.24 -23.49 -6.08
N GLY A 42 9.27 -24.04 -6.80
CA GLY A 42 8.80 -25.40 -6.56
C GLY A 42 7.71 -25.85 -7.52
N ILE A 43 7.17 -27.02 -7.21
CA ILE A 43 6.03 -27.61 -7.91
C ILE A 43 4.87 -27.66 -6.93
N VAL A 44 3.67 -27.29 -7.38
CA VAL A 44 2.48 -27.34 -6.53
C VAL A 44 2.11 -28.78 -6.22
N ALA A 45 2.03 -29.12 -4.94
CA ALA A 45 1.52 -30.41 -4.49
C ALA A 45 -0.01 -30.37 -4.37
N THR A 46 -0.52 -29.45 -3.55
CA THR A 46 -1.95 -29.22 -3.39
C THR A 46 -2.24 -27.73 -3.40
N SER A 47 -3.49 -27.38 -3.72
CA SER A 47 -4.00 -26.04 -3.55
C SER A 47 -5.39 -26.08 -2.96
N ASP A 48 -5.70 -25.09 -2.14
CA ASP A 48 -6.99 -24.93 -1.51
C ASP A 48 -7.48 -23.48 -1.63
N ILE A 49 -8.79 -23.31 -1.66
CA ILE A 49 -9.47 -22.04 -1.72
C ILE A 49 -10.36 -21.93 -0.50
N SER A 50 -9.95 -21.09 0.45
CA SER A 50 -10.78 -20.78 1.60
C SER A 50 -11.44 -19.42 1.41
N ARG A 51 -12.71 -19.33 1.78
CA ARG A 51 -13.44 -18.06 1.78
C ARG A 51 -13.61 -17.60 3.23
N THR A 52 -12.92 -16.54 3.59
CA THR A 52 -13.01 -15.92 4.92
C THR A 52 -13.89 -14.68 4.84
N GLN A 53 -14.68 -14.43 5.89
CA GLN A 53 -15.37 -13.16 6.04
C GLN A 53 -14.52 -12.24 6.90
N VAL A 54 -14.25 -11.04 6.40
CA VAL A 54 -13.44 -10.03 7.08
C VAL A 54 -14.29 -8.78 7.31
N GLY A 55 -14.25 -8.24 8.53
CA GLY A 55 -15.05 -7.09 8.96
C GLY A 55 -16.07 -7.45 10.05
N SER A 56 -16.81 -6.44 10.52
CA SER A 56 -17.82 -6.60 11.59
C SER A 56 -19.17 -6.04 11.17
N GLY A 57 -20.25 -6.66 11.67
CA GLY A 57 -21.63 -6.27 11.38
C GLY A 57 -21.96 -6.30 9.88
N ASN A 58 -22.70 -5.31 9.39
CA ASN A 58 -23.15 -5.21 8.01
C ASN A 58 -22.04 -4.84 6.99
N ARG A 59 -20.78 -4.71 7.42
CA ARG A 59 -19.62 -4.42 6.56
C ARG A 59 -18.69 -5.63 6.39
N GLN A 60 -19.22 -6.84 6.48
CA GLN A 60 -18.45 -8.04 6.18
C GLN A 60 -18.18 -8.12 4.68
N THR A 61 -16.90 -8.18 4.33
CA THR A 61 -16.43 -8.45 2.97
C THR A 61 -15.92 -9.87 2.91
N SER A 62 -16.29 -10.59 1.85
CA SER A 62 -15.72 -11.90 1.58
C SER A 62 -14.31 -11.73 1.00
N ARG A 63 -13.31 -12.27 1.69
CA ARG A 63 -11.96 -12.47 1.16
C ARG A 63 -11.82 -13.91 0.71
N VAL A 64 -11.24 -14.10 -0.47
CA VAL A 64 -10.90 -15.42 -1.00
C VAL A 64 -9.41 -15.58 -0.80
N ASP A 65 -9.05 -16.53 0.04
CA ASP A 65 -7.68 -16.87 0.37
C ASP A 65 -7.29 -18.13 -0.40
N TYR A 66 -6.36 -17.95 -1.33
CA TYR A 66 -5.81 -19.05 -2.11
C TYR A 66 -4.53 -19.52 -1.44
N THR A 67 -4.47 -20.78 -1.04
CA THR A 67 -3.29 -21.38 -0.43
C THR A 67 -2.78 -22.55 -1.25
N LEU A 68 -1.47 -22.72 -1.31
CA LEU A 68 -0.85 -23.86 -1.99
C LEU A 68 0.30 -24.44 -1.16
N THR A 69 0.56 -25.72 -1.36
CA THR A 69 1.72 -26.43 -0.79
C THR A 69 2.65 -26.84 -1.92
N LEU A 70 3.93 -27.06 -1.59
CA LEU A 70 4.94 -27.44 -2.58
C LEU A 70 5.38 -28.89 -2.40
N THR A 71 5.61 -29.58 -3.51
CA THR A 71 6.15 -30.94 -3.50
C THR A 71 7.55 -30.97 -2.88
N GLY A 72 7.83 -31.94 -2.02
CA GLY A 72 9.12 -32.07 -1.35
C GLY A 72 9.34 -31.07 -0.21
N ARG A 73 8.33 -30.30 0.18
CA ARG A 73 8.34 -29.41 1.36
C ARG A 73 7.38 -29.93 2.45
N PRO A 74 7.55 -29.53 3.72
CA PRO A 74 6.65 -29.94 4.79
C PRO A 74 5.19 -29.60 4.47
N GLN A 75 4.27 -30.56 4.65
CA GLN A 75 2.85 -30.39 4.26
C GLN A 75 2.10 -29.37 5.11
N ASN A 76 2.62 -29.08 6.31
CA ASN A 76 2.09 -28.09 7.23
C ASN A 76 2.56 -26.65 6.93
N VAL A 77 3.34 -26.46 5.85
CA VAL A 77 3.70 -25.15 5.31
C VAL A 77 2.87 -24.88 4.06
N SER A 78 2.11 -23.80 4.11
CA SER A 78 1.27 -23.35 3.00
C SER A 78 1.61 -21.91 2.62
N PHE A 79 1.58 -21.64 1.33
CA PHE A 79 1.83 -20.33 0.76
C PHE A 79 0.51 -19.69 0.38
N ARG A 80 0.21 -18.54 0.96
CA ARG A 80 -0.99 -17.76 0.64
C ARG A 80 -0.68 -16.78 -0.50
N LEU A 81 -1.51 -16.81 -1.53
CA LEU A 81 -1.51 -15.84 -2.62
C LEU A 81 -2.53 -14.73 -2.31
N ASP A 82 -2.17 -13.48 -2.55
CA ASP A 82 -3.11 -12.36 -2.40
C ASP A 82 -4.11 -12.26 -3.55
N THR A 83 -3.68 -12.66 -4.74
CA THR A 83 -4.50 -12.60 -5.95
C THR A 83 -4.82 -13.99 -6.43
N THR A 84 -6.10 -14.26 -6.67
CA THR A 84 -6.54 -15.53 -7.27
C THR A 84 -6.11 -15.59 -8.73
N PRO A 85 -5.33 -16.61 -9.14
CA PRO A 85 -4.95 -16.78 -10.55
C PRO A 85 -6.16 -17.06 -11.44
N ARG A 86 -6.18 -16.45 -12.64
CA ARG A 86 -7.20 -16.74 -13.65
C ARG A 86 -7.05 -18.17 -14.15
N GLY A 87 -7.97 -19.05 -13.74
CA GLY A 87 -7.95 -20.48 -14.05
C GLY A 87 -7.53 -21.39 -12.89
N GLY A 88 -7.26 -20.82 -11.71
CA GLY A 88 -6.84 -21.55 -10.52
C GLY A 88 -5.38 -22.03 -10.61
N VAL A 89 -4.97 -22.78 -9.58
CA VAL A 89 -3.67 -23.44 -9.50
C VAL A 89 -3.92 -24.93 -9.47
N LYS A 90 -3.21 -25.69 -10.31
CA LYS A 90 -3.33 -27.15 -10.36
C LYS A 90 -2.09 -27.79 -9.75
N ALA A 91 -2.27 -28.96 -9.15
CA ALA A 91 -1.15 -29.82 -8.76
C ALA A 91 -0.26 -30.10 -9.98
N GLY A 92 1.06 -30.09 -9.80
CA GLY A 92 2.05 -30.28 -10.84
C GLY A 92 2.51 -29.01 -11.58
N MET A 93 1.86 -27.86 -11.36
CA MET A 93 2.32 -26.59 -11.93
C MET A 93 3.65 -26.14 -11.30
N ARG A 94 4.53 -25.54 -12.11
CA ARG A 94 5.76 -24.90 -11.61
C ARG A 94 5.44 -23.52 -11.09
N VAL A 95 5.99 -23.17 -9.93
CA VAL A 95 5.74 -21.87 -9.31
C VAL A 95 7.04 -21.21 -8.88
N ARG A 96 7.06 -19.90 -9.00
CA ARG A 96 8.06 -19.01 -8.42
C ARG A 96 7.31 -18.00 -7.56
N LEU A 97 7.48 -18.12 -6.26
CA LEU A 97 6.83 -17.30 -5.25
C LEU A 97 7.83 -16.27 -4.72
N GLU A 98 7.39 -15.04 -4.58
CA GLU A 98 8.14 -13.94 -3.99
C GLU A 98 7.57 -13.74 -2.58
N ILE A 99 8.40 -13.87 -1.55
CA ILE A 99 8.00 -13.83 -0.14
C ILE A 99 8.92 -12.87 0.63
N LEU A 100 8.46 -12.38 1.78
CA LEU A 100 9.29 -11.54 2.67
C LEU A 100 9.89 -12.35 3.82
N GLU A 101 9.22 -13.43 4.19
CA GLU A 101 9.61 -14.29 5.31
C GLU A 101 10.76 -15.23 4.92
N ASP A 102 11.50 -15.71 5.91
CA ASP A 102 12.51 -16.75 5.68
C ASP A 102 11.86 -18.12 5.55
N ALA A 103 11.80 -18.63 4.32
CA ALA A 103 11.21 -19.93 4.04
C ALA A 103 11.92 -21.08 4.76
N GLU A 104 13.25 -21.04 4.89
CA GLU A 104 14.01 -22.14 5.49
C GLU A 104 13.81 -22.18 7.02
N ALA A 105 13.69 -21.02 7.65
CA ALA A 105 13.27 -20.94 9.05
C ALA A 105 11.86 -21.51 9.24
N ALA A 106 10.92 -21.18 8.34
CA ALA A 106 9.57 -21.72 8.38
C ALA A 106 9.53 -23.24 8.16
N PHE A 107 10.32 -23.78 7.22
CA PHE A 107 10.42 -25.22 6.99
C PHE A 107 11.04 -25.96 8.18
N THR A 108 12.07 -25.38 8.81
CA THR A 108 12.72 -25.95 10.00
C THR A 108 11.74 -25.97 11.19
N SER A 109 11.04 -24.86 11.42
CA SER A 109 10.00 -24.76 12.45
C SER A 109 8.87 -25.77 12.21
N ALA A 110 8.40 -25.88 10.97
CA ALA A 110 7.35 -26.78 10.56
C ALA A 110 7.72 -28.26 10.78
N THR A 111 8.99 -28.62 10.58
CA THR A 111 9.48 -29.98 10.87
C THR A 111 9.51 -30.26 12.37
N ARG A 112 9.78 -29.25 13.21
CA ARG A 112 9.78 -29.37 14.67
C ARG A 112 8.36 -29.44 15.25
N TYR A 113 7.40 -28.76 14.64
CA TYR A 113 6.02 -28.68 15.08
C TYR A 113 5.06 -29.10 13.95
N PRO A 114 4.92 -30.41 13.70
CA PRO A 114 4.15 -30.92 12.56
C PRO A 114 2.66 -30.58 12.63
N ASP A 115 2.10 -30.41 13.83
CA ASP A 115 0.69 -30.04 14.04
C ASP A 115 0.41 -28.54 13.83
N GLY A 116 1.45 -27.71 13.67
CA GLY A 116 1.32 -26.27 13.47
C GLY A 116 1.01 -25.90 12.02
N SER A 117 0.05 -24.99 11.79
CA SER A 117 -0.21 -24.43 10.46
C SER A 117 0.72 -23.24 10.21
N ASN A 118 1.79 -23.45 9.44
CA ASN A 118 2.69 -22.38 9.01
C ASN A 118 2.18 -21.81 7.69
N LYS A 119 1.71 -20.56 7.72
CA LYS A 119 1.24 -19.83 6.54
C LYS A 119 2.25 -18.76 6.17
N ILE A 120 2.86 -18.90 5.00
CA ILE A 120 3.80 -17.94 4.42
C ILE A 120 3.03 -17.05 3.44
N HIS A 121 3.20 -15.74 3.54
CA HIS A 121 2.53 -14.81 2.65
C HIS A 121 3.39 -14.51 1.42
N ALA A 122 2.86 -14.81 0.23
CA ALA A 122 3.50 -14.42 -1.01
C ALA A 122 3.10 -12.99 -1.38
N VAL A 123 4.09 -12.17 -1.71
CA VAL A 123 3.95 -10.81 -2.26
C VAL A 123 4.13 -10.77 -3.78
N GLY A 124 4.45 -11.92 -4.40
CA GLY A 124 4.42 -12.14 -5.83
C GLY A 124 4.33 -13.63 -6.16
N ALA A 125 3.78 -13.95 -7.34
CA ALA A 125 3.68 -15.31 -7.84
C ALA A 125 3.72 -15.37 -9.37
N VAL A 126 4.54 -16.27 -9.88
CA VAL A 126 4.59 -16.68 -11.29
C VAL A 126 4.24 -18.16 -11.36
N LEU A 127 3.26 -18.53 -12.18
CA LEU A 127 2.77 -19.90 -12.36
C LEU A 127 3.01 -20.33 -13.80
N ASP A 128 3.77 -21.41 -14.02
CA ASP A 128 4.15 -21.92 -15.35
C ASP A 128 4.70 -20.82 -16.28
N GLY A 129 5.52 -19.93 -15.73
CA GLY A 129 6.10 -18.79 -16.46
C GLY A 129 5.15 -17.62 -16.72
N LYS A 130 3.90 -17.68 -16.26
CA LYS A 130 2.93 -16.59 -16.35
C LYS A 130 2.87 -15.81 -15.04
N PRO A 131 3.16 -14.50 -15.02
CA PRO A 131 3.02 -13.70 -13.82
C PRO A 131 1.54 -13.57 -13.45
N VAL A 132 1.21 -13.86 -12.18
CA VAL A 132 -0.12 -13.59 -11.61
C VAL A 132 -0.13 -12.20 -11.00
N TYR A 133 0.88 -11.92 -10.17
CA TYR A 133 1.23 -10.62 -9.60
C TYR A 133 2.70 -10.69 -9.20
N THR A 134 3.41 -9.57 -9.17
CA THR A 134 4.82 -9.55 -8.77
C THR A 134 5.05 -8.49 -7.70
N ALA A 135 6.02 -8.74 -6.83
CA ALA A 135 6.47 -7.78 -5.83
C ALA A 135 6.95 -6.49 -6.50
N ALA A 136 7.63 -6.63 -7.65
CA ALA A 136 8.09 -5.50 -8.45
C ALA A 136 6.93 -4.61 -8.93
N GLU A 137 5.84 -5.21 -9.43
CA GLU A 137 4.65 -4.45 -9.82
C GLU A 137 3.97 -3.77 -8.64
N TYR A 138 3.92 -4.42 -7.47
CA TYR A 138 3.38 -3.82 -6.26
C TYR A 138 4.19 -2.58 -5.85
N VAL A 139 5.51 -2.75 -5.68
CA VAL A 139 6.41 -1.66 -5.29
C VAL A 139 6.33 -0.51 -6.29
N ALA A 140 6.40 -0.79 -7.59
CA ALA A 140 6.32 0.26 -8.62
C ALA A 140 4.99 1.03 -8.59
N ARG A 141 3.85 0.34 -8.37
CA ARG A 141 2.54 1.01 -8.26
C ARG A 141 2.44 1.86 -7.00
N SER A 142 2.92 1.35 -5.87
CA SER A 142 2.91 2.05 -4.58
C SER A 142 3.82 3.28 -4.63
N GLU A 143 5.06 3.16 -5.12
CA GLU A 143 5.97 4.30 -5.33
C GLU A 143 5.40 5.35 -6.29
N SER A 144 4.77 4.91 -7.39
CA SER A 144 4.11 5.84 -8.33
C SER A 144 2.93 6.55 -7.67
N ALA A 145 2.16 5.88 -6.81
CA ALA A 145 1.04 6.48 -6.08
C ALA A 145 1.54 7.46 -5.01
N ALA A 146 2.54 7.07 -4.21
CA ALA A 146 3.17 7.91 -3.19
C ALA A 146 3.75 9.18 -3.81
N SER A 147 4.56 9.05 -4.86
CA SER A 147 5.16 10.19 -5.56
C SER A 147 4.11 11.08 -6.25
N GLY A 148 3.07 10.49 -6.85
CA GLY A 148 1.96 11.23 -7.45
C GLY A 148 1.21 12.09 -6.42
N ASN A 149 0.84 11.48 -5.29
CA ASN A 149 0.17 12.19 -4.20
C ASN A 149 1.08 13.27 -3.58
N GLY A 150 2.37 12.99 -3.40
CA GLY A 150 3.35 13.97 -2.89
C GLY A 150 3.50 15.19 -3.82
N ARG A 151 3.50 14.98 -5.14
CA ARG A 151 3.53 16.09 -6.12
C ARG A 151 2.26 16.93 -6.04
N ILE A 152 1.08 16.32 -5.92
CA ILE A 152 -0.18 17.03 -5.77
C ILE A 152 -0.19 17.85 -4.48
N ALA A 153 0.29 17.25 -3.37
CA ALA A 153 0.44 17.95 -2.10
C ALA A 153 1.32 19.20 -2.22
N LEU A 154 2.46 19.08 -2.89
CA LEU A 154 3.38 20.19 -3.13
C LEU A 154 2.74 21.30 -3.97
N ILE A 155 1.99 20.96 -5.03
CA ILE A 155 1.27 21.94 -5.86
C ILE A 155 0.28 22.73 -5.00
N PHE A 156 -0.55 22.05 -4.20
CA PHE A 156 -1.51 22.72 -3.32
C PHE A 156 -0.84 23.58 -2.25
N LEU A 157 0.29 23.13 -1.70
CA LEU A 157 1.07 23.91 -0.74
C LEU A 157 1.59 25.21 -1.38
N LEU A 158 2.21 25.12 -2.56
CA LEU A 158 2.75 26.28 -3.26
C LEU A 158 1.65 27.28 -3.67
N LEU A 159 0.51 26.78 -4.16
CA LEU A 159 -0.65 27.62 -4.48
C LEU A 159 -1.21 28.30 -3.22
N GLY A 160 -1.30 27.56 -2.11
CA GLY A 160 -1.76 28.09 -0.82
C GLY A 160 -0.83 29.19 -0.28
N LEU A 161 0.49 28.98 -0.34
CA LEU A 161 1.50 29.96 0.05
C LEU A 161 1.47 31.20 -0.85
N THR A 162 1.35 31.00 -2.16
CA THR A 162 1.25 32.10 -3.14
C THR A 162 0.01 32.95 -2.87
N TRP A 163 -1.14 32.32 -2.62
CA TRP A 163 -2.35 33.04 -2.25
C TRP A 163 -2.21 33.75 -0.91
N GLY A 164 -1.62 33.10 0.09
CA GLY A 164 -1.31 33.71 1.39
C GLY A 164 -0.45 34.97 1.25
N ALA A 165 0.57 34.93 0.39
CA ALA A 165 1.38 36.10 0.06
C ALA A 165 0.55 37.22 -0.57
N VAL A 166 -0.30 36.92 -1.55
CA VAL A 166 -1.20 37.91 -2.18
C VAL A 166 -2.10 38.57 -1.13
N VAL A 167 -2.73 37.78 -0.25
CA VAL A 167 -3.59 38.32 0.83
C VAL A 167 -2.80 39.21 1.78
N TYR A 168 -1.57 38.80 2.14
CA TYR A 168 -0.70 39.61 2.98
C TYR A 168 -0.39 40.96 2.33
N PHE A 169 0.01 40.98 1.05
CA PHE A 169 0.37 42.20 0.34
C PHE A 169 -0.83 43.12 0.05
N VAL A 170 -1.98 42.56 -0.33
CA VAL A 170 -3.14 43.33 -0.81
C VAL A 170 -4.09 43.73 0.31
N LYS A 171 -4.25 42.90 1.35
CA LYS A 171 -5.24 43.13 2.41
C LYS A 171 -4.63 43.44 3.77
N ILE A 172 -3.59 42.71 4.18
CA ILE A 172 -3.05 42.83 5.55
C ILE A 172 -2.08 44.00 5.66
N ARG A 173 -1.09 44.10 4.77
CA ARG A 173 -0.06 45.14 4.80
C ARG A 173 -0.62 46.57 4.72
N PRO A 174 -1.61 46.88 3.85
CA PRO A 174 -2.19 48.23 3.80
C PRO A 174 -3.03 48.55 5.05
N PHE A 175 -3.78 47.56 5.56
CA PHE A 175 -4.56 47.71 6.79
C PHE A 175 -3.66 48.08 7.98
N VAL A 176 -2.58 47.32 8.19
CA VAL A 176 -1.60 47.57 9.27
C VAL A 176 -0.91 48.93 9.13
N ARG A 177 -0.65 49.39 7.90
CA ARG A 177 -0.10 50.74 7.66
C ARG A 177 -1.09 51.85 8.02
N SER A 178 -2.37 51.71 7.66
CA SER A 178 -3.38 52.71 8.01
C SER A 178 -3.55 52.86 9.52
N THR A 179 -3.62 51.74 10.25
CA THR A 179 -3.78 51.75 11.70
C THR A 179 -2.58 52.32 12.46
N LYS A 180 -1.39 52.39 11.84
CA LYS A 180 -0.20 53.01 12.42
C LYS A 180 -0.11 54.52 12.13
N ALA A 181 -0.88 55.04 11.17
CA ALA A 181 -0.88 56.46 10.82
C ALA A 181 -1.88 57.29 11.66
N ASP A 182 -2.80 56.61 12.36
CA ASP A 182 -3.84 57.23 13.20
C ASP A 182 -3.44 57.34 14.69
N TRP A 183 -2.14 57.18 15.01
CA TRP A 183 -1.53 57.36 16.34
C TRP A 183 -0.43 58.42 16.26
#